data_AF-A0A1C0ZYX5-F1
#
_entry.id   AF-A0A1C0ZYX5-F1
#
_cell.length_a   1.000
_cell.length_b   1.000
_cell.length_c   1.000
_cell.angle_alpha   90.00
_cell.angle_beta   90.00
_cell.angle_gamma   90.00
#
_symmetry.space_group_name_H-M   'P 1'
#
loop_
_entity.id
_entity.type
_entity.pdbx_description
1 polymer ?
#
loop_
_entity_poly.entity_id
_entity_poly.type
_entity_poly.pdbx_seq_one_letter_code
_entity_poly.pdbx_strand_id
1 'polypeptide(L)' 'MGRVIVDGRIYFYIQDIAVLSEHQNKGIGKLIRGTIKEYLKESAPEKSFIGLFASQGKESFYNKYGFKSMKELQECSE' A
#
# COMPACT_ATOMS: atom_id res chain seq x y z
N MET A 1 -9.06 -10.39 0.72
CA MET A 1 -7.86 -10.59 1.57
C MET A 1 -6.90 -9.43 1.36
N GLY A 2 -6.23 -8.98 2.42
CA GLY A 2 -5.11 -8.06 2.36
C GLY A 2 -3.94 -8.61 3.16
N ARG A 3 -2.70 -8.46 2.69
CA ARG A 3 -1.50 -8.95 3.36
C ARG A 3 -0.44 -7.85 3.47
N VAL A 4 0.09 -7.68 4.68
CA VAL A 4 1.20 -6.78 5.01
C VAL A 4 2.34 -7.61 5.60
N ILE A 5 3.57 -7.38 5.15
CA ILE A 5 4.79 -7.99 5.69
C ILE A 5 5.56 -6.90 6.42
N VAL A 6 6.06 -7.22 7.62
CA VAL A 6 6.79 -6.29 8.48
C VAL A 6 8.09 -6.94 8.92
N ASP A 7 9.17 -6.17 8.95
CA ASP A 7 10.49 -6.61 9.44
C ASP A 7 10.62 -6.57 10.97
N GLY A 8 9.54 -6.22 11.68
CA GLY A 8 9.51 -5.97 13.12
C GLY A 8 10.10 -4.61 13.53
N ARG A 9 10.43 -3.72 12.58
CA ARG A 9 10.96 -2.39 12.84
C ARG A 9 10.26 -1.33 12.00
N ILE A 10 10.83 -0.96 10.86
CA ILE A 10 10.43 0.24 10.09
C ILE A 10 10.01 -0.09 8.66
N TYR A 11 10.16 -1.32 8.18
CA TYR A 11 9.79 -1.67 6.81
C TYR A 11 8.47 -2.43 6.78
N PHE A 12 7.49 -1.86 6.09
CA PHE A 12 6.16 -2.41 5.89
C PHE A 12 5.88 -2.55 4.39
N TYR A 13 5.58 -3.76 3.93
CA TYR A 13 5.24 -4.02 2.55
C TYR A 13 3.82 -4.53 2.40
N ILE A 14 2.99 -3.84 1.63
CA ILE A 14 1.69 -4.35 1.22
C ILE A 14 1.92 -5.32 0.06
N GLN A 15 1.82 -6.62 0.36
CA GLN A 15 2.19 -7.67 -0.58
C GLN A 15 1.05 -7.99 -1.54
N ASP A 16 -0.16 -8.20 -1.02
CA ASP A 16 -1.32 -8.58 -1.84
C ASP A 16 -2.59 -7.90 -1.35
N ILE A 17 -3.42 -7.49 -2.31
CA ILE A 17 -4.81 -7.13 -2.10
C ILE A 17 -5.63 -7.87 -3.16
N ALA A 18 -6.50 -8.76 -2.72
CA ALA A 18 -7.30 -9.58 -3.61
C ALA A 18 -8.77 -9.60 -3.18
N VAL A 19 -9.65 -9.52 -4.17
CA VAL A 19 -11.10 -9.69 -4.04
C VAL A 19 -11.54 -10.68 -5.10
N LEU A 20 -12.20 -11.76 -4.70
CA LEU A 20 -12.76 -12.74 -5.62
C LEU A 20 -13.70 -12.04 -6.61
N SER A 21 -13.70 -12.46 -7.87
CA SER A 21 -14.41 -11.79 -8.97
C SER A 21 -15.89 -11.57 -8.67
N GLU A 22 -16.58 -12.53 -8.06
CA GLU A 22 -17.98 -12.46 -7.62
C GLU A 22 -18.29 -11.40 -6.53
N HIS A 23 -17.24 -10.89 -5.89
CA HIS A 23 -17.29 -9.88 -4.84
C HIS A 23 -16.69 -8.54 -5.27
N GLN A 24 -16.19 -8.42 -6.50
CA GLN A 24 -15.68 -7.15 -7.03
C GLN A 24 -16.79 -6.13 -7.25
N ASN A 25 -16.42 -4.85 -7.42
CA ASN A 25 -17.34 -3.71 -7.60
C ASN A 25 -18.32 -3.44 -6.45
N LYS A 26 -18.19 -4.15 -5.32
CA LYS A 26 -19.00 -3.95 -4.09
C LYS A 26 -18.29 -3.12 -3.02
N GLY A 27 -17.22 -2.40 -3.38
CA GLY A 27 -16.43 -1.59 -2.43
C GLY A 27 -15.49 -2.37 -1.51
N ILE A 28 -15.44 -3.70 -1.58
CA ILE A 28 -14.62 -4.55 -0.70
C ILE A 28 -13.12 -4.23 -0.81
N GLY A 29 -12.61 -3.95 -2.01
CA GLY A 29 -11.20 -3.55 -2.19
C GLY A 29 -10.88 -2.22 -1.51
N LYS A 30 -11.86 -1.30 -1.42
CA LYS A 30 -11.72 -0.06 -0.64
C LYS A 30 -11.70 -0.36 0.86
N LEU A 31 -12.57 -1.27 1.32
CA LEU A 31 -12.61 -1.69 2.72
C LEU A 31 -11.28 -2.33 3.15
N ILE A 32 -10.77 -3.30 2.40
CA ILE A 32 -9.49 -3.98 2.70
C ILE A 32 -8.35 -2.97 2.85
N ARG A 33 -8.21 -2.03 1.90
CA ARG A 33 -7.18 -1.00 2.01
C ARG A 33 -7.40 -0.04 3.17
N GLY A 34 -8.65 0.31 3.47
CA GLY A 34 -8.97 1.12 4.64
C GLY A 34 -8.48 0.46 5.92
N THR A 35 -8.77 -0.83 6.08
CA THR A 35 -8.28 -1.62 7.21
C THR A 35 -6.75 -1.68 7.27
N ILE A 36 -6.08 -1.90 6.13
CA ILE A 36 -4.61 -1.87 6.08
C ILE A 36 -4.06 -0.49 6.47
N LYS A 37 -4.68 0.59 5.99
CA LYS A 37 -4.26 1.95 6.30
C LYS A 37 -4.35 2.24 7.80
N GLU A 38 -5.45 1.87 8.45
CA GLU A 38 -5.59 2.05 9.90
C GLU A 38 -4.58 1.18 10.68
N TYR A 39 -4.39 -0.07 10.27
CA TYR A 39 -3.35 -0.92 10.86
C TYR A 39 -1.95 -0.29 10.77
N LEU A 40 -1.58 0.25 9.60
CA LEU A 40 -0.30 0.93 9.40
C LEU A 40 -0.19 2.20 10.25
N LYS A 41 -1.27 2.97 10.38
CA LYS A 41 -1.30 4.17 11.22
C LYS A 41 -1.08 3.86 12.70
N GLU A 42 -1.59 2.74 13.18
CA GLU A 42 -1.45 2.30 14.57
C GLU A 42 -0.09 1.61 14.83
N SER A 43 0.41 0.87 13.85
CA SER A 43 1.55 -0.05 14.04
C SER A 43 2.89 0.49 13.54
N ALA A 44 2.90 1.41 12.57
CA ALA A 44 4.12 1.90 11.94
C ALA A 44 4.63 3.15 12.67
N PRO A 45 5.86 3.13 13.22
CA PRO A 45 6.52 4.33 13.73
C PRO A 45 6.58 5.48 12.70
N GLU A 46 6.70 6.71 13.18
CA GLU A 46 6.64 7.96 12.39
C GLU A 46 7.61 8.01 11.18
N LYS A 47 8.69 7.24 11.21
CA LYS A 47 9.71 7.16 10.14
C LYS A 47 9.75 5.81 9.42
N SER A 48 8.63 5.10 9.40
CA SER A 48 8.53 3.83 8.70
C SER A 48 8.48 3.99 7.19
N PHE A 49 9.14 3.08 6.48
CA PHE A 49 9.00 2.91 5.05
C PHE A 49 7.82 1.99 4.76
N ILE A 50 6.81 2.51 4.05
CA ILE A 50 5.64 1.76 3.62
C ILE A 50 5.67 1.63 2.10
N GLY A 51 5.88 0.42 1.60
CA GLY A 51 6.04 0.13 0.18
C GLY A 51 5.05 -0.88 -0.35
N LEU A 52 4.91 -0.93 -1.68
CA LEU A 52 4.24 -1.99 -2.42
C LEU A 52 4.84 -2.12 -3.82
N PHE A 53 4.63 -3.27 -4.45
CA PHE A 53 4.93 -3.45 -5.86
C PHE A 53 3.65 -3.31 -6.67
N ALA A 54 3.60 -2.31 -7.55
CA ALA A 54 2.52 -2.16 -8.49
C ALA A 54 2.84 -2.95 -9.76
N SER A 55 1.84 -3.63 -10.33
CA SER A 55 1.96 -4.12 -11.71
C SER A 55 2.17 -2.94 -12.66
N GLN A 56 2.94 -3.17 -13.73
CA GLN A 56 3.22 -2.15 -14.74
C GLN A 56 1.91 -1.50 -15.25
N GLY A 57 1.89 -0.17 -15.26
CA GLY A 57 0.74 0.63 -15.71
C GLY A 57 -0.37 0.80 -14.65
N LYS A 58 -0.19 0.30 -13.42
CA LYS A 58 -1.12 0.49 -12.30
C LYS A 58 -0.62 1.48 -11.25
N GLU A 59 0.48 2.16 -11.49
CA GLU A 59 1.10 3.14 -10.58
C GLU A 59 0.11 4.27 -10.27
N SER A 60 -0.56 4.80 -11.30
CA SER A 60 -1.54 5.89 -11.15
C SER A 60 -2.71 5.56 -10.22
N PHE A 61 -3.05 4.27 -10.06
CA PHE A 61 -4.04 3.84 -9.08
C PHE A 61 -3.54 4.07 -7.66
N TYR A 62 -2.28 3.72 -7.38
CA TYR A 62 -1.66 3.86 -6.07
C TYR A 62 -1.26 5.30 -5.73
N ASN A 63 -0.92 6.11 -6.73
CA ASN A 63 -0.60 7.54 -6.55
C ASN A 63 -1.74 8.32 -5.90
N LYS A 64 -3.00 7.96 -6.20
CA LYS A 64 -4.20 8.55 -5.57
C LYS A 64 -4.27 8.33 -4.05
N TYR A 65 -3.44 7.44 -3.52
CA TYR A 65 -3.37 7.10 -2.11
C TYR A 65 -2.06 7.53 -1.45
N GLY A 66 -1.28 8.38 -2.12
CA GLY A 66 -0.06 8.97 -1.58
C GLY A 66 1.19 8.12 -1.76
N PHE A 67 1.09 6.95 -2.41
CA PHE A 67 2.27 6.22 -2.85
C PHE A 67 2.96 6.99 -3.98
N LYS A 68 4.28 6.99 -3.95
CA LYS A 68 5.13 7.55 -5.01
C LYS A 68 6.01 6.44 -5.55
N SER A 69 6.33 6.51 -6.82
CA SER A 69 7.35 5.65 -7.40
C SER A 69 8.71 5.98 -6.79
N MET A 70 9.60 4.99 -6.71
CA MET A 70 10.95 5.19 -6.20
C MET A 70 11.73 6.25 -6.99
N LYS A 71 11.44 6.41 -8.29
CA LYS A 71 12.05 7.44 -9.14
C LYS A 71 11.67 8.84 -8.68
N GLU A 72 10.39 9.07 -8.38
CA GLU A 72 9.89 10.36 -7.89
C GLU A 72 10.43 10.73 -6.49
N LEU A 73 10.78 9.74 -5.67
CA LEU A 73 11.36 9.97 -4.34
C LEU A 73 12.85 10.36 -4.42
N GLN A 74 13.56 9.88 -5.44
CA GLN A 74 14.96 10.23 -5.67
C GLN A 74 15.09 11.67 -6.20
N GLU A 75 14.18 12.11 -7.06
CA GLU A 75 14.15 13.50 -7.60
C GLU A 75 13.82 14.56 -6.54
N CYS A 76 13.20 14.19 -5.41
CA CYS A 76 12.93 15.12 -4.29
C CYS A 76 14.11 15.23 -3.29
N SER A 77 15.19 14.47 -3.50
CA SER A 77 16.36 14.43 -2.62
C SER A 77 17.57 15.20 -3.19
N GLU A 78 17.39 15.82 -4.36
CA GLU A 78 18.31 16.78 -5.00
C GLU A 78 17.78 18.21 -4.84
#